data_AF-A0AAJ5VTE7-F1
#
_entry.id   AF-A0AAJ5VTE7-F1
#
_cell.length_a   1.000
_cell.length_b   1.000
_cell.length_c   1.000
_cell.angle_alpha   90.00
_cell.angle_beta   90.00
_cell.angle_gamma   90.00
#
_symmetry.space_group_name_H-M   'P 1'
#
loop_
_entity.id
_entity.type
_entity.pdbx_description
1 polymer ?
#
loop_
_entity_poly.entity_id
_entity_poly.type
_entity_poly.pdbx_seq_one_letter_code
_entity_poly.pdbx_strand_id
1 'polypeptide(L)' 'MAMASEDDSRRQSIVTAITAELERQAKDGEARVNVDALAEAIDIALEPVPPTAEGKRPYELNATNDD' A
#
# COMPACT_ATOMS: atom_id res chain seq x y z
N MET A 1 26.82 8.45 0.44
CA MET A 1 26.07 7.83 -0.68
C MET A 1 24.68 7.29 -0.28
N ALA A 2 24.18 7.50 0.95
CA ALA A 2 22.88 6.94 1.38
C ALA A 2 21.63 7.71 0.89
N MET A 3 21.70 9.03 0.72
CA MET A 3 20.52 9.84 0.35
C MET A 3 20.06 9.64 -1.09
N ALA A 4 20.98 9.40 -2.03
CA ALA A 4 20.62 9.17 -3.44
C ALA A 4 19.79 7.89 -3.63
N SER A 5 20.02 6.86 -2.82
CA SER A 5 19.26 5.60 -2.86
C SER A 5 17.88 5.70 -2.20
N GLU A 6 17.72 6.54 -1.19
CA GLU A 6 16.42 6.79 -0.54
C GLU A 6 15.49 7.61 -1.46
N ASP A 7 16.03 8.63 -2.13
CA ASP A 7 15.28 9.44 -3.10
C ASP A 7 14.81 8.61 -4.31
N ASP A 8 15.66 7.71 -4.81
CA ASP A 8 15.29 6.81 -5.92
C ASP A 8 14.20 5.81 -5.50
N SER A 9 14.29 5.29 -4.27
CA SER A 9 13.29 4.38 -3.70
C SER A 9 11.93 5.07 -3.52
N ARG A 10 11.94 6.31 -3.01
CA ARG A 10 10.73 7.12 -2.83
C ARG A 10 10.06 7.41 -4.18
N ARG A 11 10.83 7.83 -5.18
CA ARG A 11 10.31 8.09 -6.52
C ARG A 11 9.69 6.84 -7.14
N GLN A 12 10.33 5.68 -6.97
CA GLN A 12 9.80 4.41 -7.45
C GLN A 12 8.47 4.05 -6.79
N SER A 13 8.35 4.19 -5.46
CA SER A 13 7.09 3.96 -4.75
C SER A 13 5.94 4.84 -5.25
N ILE A 14 6.21 6.14 -5.50
CA ILE A 14 5.23 7.07 -6.06
C ILE A 14 4.79 6.63 -7.46
N VAL A 15 5.74 6.27 -8.33
CA VAL A 15 5.43 5.79 -9.69
C VAL A 15 4.57 4.53 -9.64
N THR A 16 4.88 3.59 -8.76
CA THR A 16 4.08 2.37 -8.57
C THR A 16 2.67 2.70 -8.12
N ALA A 17 2.50 3.59 -7.14
CA ALA A 17 1.18 3.99 -6.64
C ALA A 17 0.34 4.70 -7.72
N ILE A 18 0.93 5.64 -8.45
CA ILE A 18 0.26 6.34 -9.56
C ILE A 18 -0.18 5.34 -10.64
N THR A 19 0.70 4.40 -11.00
CA THR A 19 0.38 3.40 -12.04
C THR A 19 -0.79 2.52 -11.61
N ALA A 20 -0.74 1.98 -10.38
CA ALA A 20 -1.79 1.12 -9.85
C ALA A 20 -3.15 1.85 -9.76
N GLU A 21 -3.14 3.12 -9.36
CA GLU A 21 -4.37 3.91 -9.24
C GLU A 21 -4.98 4.24 -10.61
N LEU A 22 -4.16 4.61 -11.61
CA LEU A 22 -4.66 4.85 -12.97
C LEU A 22 -5.25 3.57 -13.59
N GLU A 23 -4.63 2.41 -13.35
CA GLU A 23 -5.16 1.12 -13.79
C GLU A 23 -6.50 0.79 -13.11
N ARG A 24 -6.63 1.07 -11.81
CA ARG A 24 -7.89 0.92 -11.06
C ARG A 24 -9.00 1.80 -11.66
N GLN A 25 -8.75 3.09 -11.84
CA GLN A 25 -9.73 4.03 -12.40
C GLN A 25 -10.16 3.64 -13.82
N ALA A 26 -9.21 3.18 -14.65
CA ALA A 26 -9.50 2.69 -15.99
C ALA A 26 -10.39 1.43 -15.95
N LYS A 27 -10.14 0.51 -15.01
CA LYS A 27 -10.94 -0.70 -14.81
C LYS A 27 -12.35 -0.39 -14.30
N ASP A 28 -12.48 0.61 -13.43
CA ASP A 28 -13.75 1.05 -12.86
C ASP A 28 -14.54 1.96 -13.83
N GLY A 29 -13.94 2.31 -14.97
CA GLY A 29 -14.58 3.07 -16.03
C GLY A 29 -14.78 4.54 -15.69
N GLU A 30 -13.90 5.11 -14.86
CA GLU A 30 -13.97 6.54 -14.56
C GLU A 30 -13.82 7.39 -15.83
N ALA A 31 -14.77 8.29 -16.06
CA ALA A 31 -14.79 9.13 -17.26
C ALA A 31 -13.65 10.16 -17.30
N ARG A 32 -13.05 10.46 -16.15
CA ARG A 32 -11.92 11.38 -15.95
C ARG A 32 -11.10 10.87 -14.78
N VAL A 33 -9.83 11.26 -14.74
CA VAL A 33 -8.95 10.97 -13.61
C VAL A 33 -9.55 11.55 -12.34
N ASN A 34 -9.84 10.70 -11.36
CA ASN A 34 -10.16 11.10 -10.01
C ASN A 34 -8.89 11.52 -9.29
N VAL A 35 -8.67 12.83 -9.24
CA VAL A 35 -7.46 13.45 -8.68
C VAL A 35 -7.37 13.25 -7.17
N ASP A 36 -8.51 13.20 -6.47
CA ASP A 36 -8.54 13.00 -5.02
C ASP A 36 -8.06 11.59 -4.67
N ALA A 37 -8.55 10.58 -5.38
CA ALA A 37 -8.08 9.20 -5.25
C ALA A 37 -6.58 9.05 -5.59
N LEU A 38 -6.10 9.82 -6.58
CA LEU A 38 -4.68 9.82 -6.94
C LEU A 38 -3.81 10.47 -5.86
N ALA A 39 -4.27 11.55 -5.24
CA ALA A 39 -3.59 12.19 -4.12
C ALA A 39 -3.50 11.24 -2.92
N GLU A 40 -4.59 10.54 -2.60
CA GLU A 40 -4.60 9.53 -1.52
C GLU A 40 -3.60 8.39 -1.77
N ALA A 41 -3.54 7.88 -3.01
CA ALA A 41 -2.57 6.84 -3.38
C ALA A 41 -1.11 7.32 -3.22
N ILE A 42 -0.83 8.58 -3.53
CA ILE A 42 0.49 9.19 -3.33
C ILE A 42 0.80 9.35 -1.84
N ASP A 43 -0.16 9.83 -1.03
CA ASP A 43 0.02 10.01 0.41
C ASP A 43 0.35 8.67 1.09
N ILE A 44 -0.34 7.58 0.73
CA ILE A 44 -0.03 6.22 1.21
C ILE A 44 1.38 5.78 0.79
N ALA A 45 1.82 6.13 -0.42
CA ALA A 45 3.17 5.78 -0.89
C ALA A 45 4.28 6.56 -0.18
N LEU A 46 3.97 7.78 0.28
CA LEU A 46 4.88 8.64 1.04
C LEU A 46 4.96 8.24 2.51
N GLU A 47 3.83 7.84 3.08
CA GLU A 47 3.69 7.43 4.48
C GLU A 47 3.03 6.05 4.55
N PRO A 48 3.77 4.97 4.22
CA PRO A 48 3.20 3.63 4.22
C PRO A 48 2.73 3.28 5.62
N VAL A 49 1.41 3.12 5.78
CA VAL A 49 0.83 2.64 7.02
C VAL A 49 1.38 1.23 7.26
N PRO A 50 2.06 0.97 8.38
CA PRO A 50 2.56 -0.38 8.66
C PRO A 50 1.39 -1.35 8.66
N PRO A 51 1.52 -2.53 8.03
CA PRO A 51 0.44 -3.50 8.01
C PRO A 51 0.02 -3.77 9.44
N THR A 52 -1.27 -3.61 9.72
CA THR A 52 -1.85 -3.98 11.02
C THR A 52 -1.55 -5.45 11.20
N ALA A 53 -0.56 -5.75 12.04
CA ALA A 53 -0.18 -7.12 12.33
C ALA A 53 -1.32 -7.76 13.12
N GLU A 54 -2.30 -8.34 12.42
CA GLU A 54 -3.17 -9.38 12.96
C GLU A 54 -2.35 -10.66 13.14
N GLY A 55 -1.26 -10.57 13.91
CA GLY A 55 -0.62 -11.74 14.47
C GLY A 55 -1.55 -12.30 15.52
N LYS A 56 -2.33 -13.33 15.17
CA LYS A 56 -2.93 -14.21 16.18
C LYS A 56 -1.83 -14.58 17.17
N ARG A 57 -2.09 -14.35 18.46
CA ARG A 57 -1.07 -14.58 19.47
C ARG A 57 -0.87 -16.10 19.61
N PRO A 58 0.36 -16.60 19.87
CA PRO A 58 0.65 -18.04 19.89
C PRO A 58 -0.25 -18.87 20.81
N TYR A 59 -0.84 -18.26 21.86
CA TYR A 59 -1.76 -18.96 22.76
C TYR A 59 -3.12 -19.33 22.13
N GLU A 60 -3.47 -18.78 20.96
CA GLU A 60 -4.73 -19.08 20.25
C GLU A 60 -4.62 -20.33 19.37
N LEU A 61 -3.42 -20.91 19.22
CA LEU A 61 -3.16 -22.09 18.38
C LEU A 61 -3.24 -23.43 19.14
N ASN A 62 -3.37 -23.40 20.47
CA ASN A 62 -3.37 -24.61 21.32
C ASN A 62 -4.75 -25.03 21.87
N ALA A 63 -5.85 -24.40 21.45
CA ALA A 63 -7.18 -24.66 22.03
C ALA A 63 -7.99 -25.79 21.35
N THR A 64 -7.43 -26.53 20.39
CA THR A 64 -8.19 -27.54 19.61
C THR A 64 -7.42 -28.85 19.46
N ASN A 65 -6.86 -29.40 20.54
CA ASN A 65 -6.30 -30.76 20.50
C ASN A 65 -6.42 -31.50 21.84
N ASP A 66 -7.57 -31.37 22.50
CA ASP A 66 -7.95 -32.20 23.65
C ASP A 66 -9.18 -33.04 23.23
N ASP A 67 -8.92 -34.13 22.49
CA ASP A 67 -9.86 -35.25 22.25
C ASP A 67 -9.06 -36.57 22.12
#